data_AF-A0A564YKN8-F1
#
_entry.id   AF-A0A564YKN8-F1
#
_cell.length_a   1.000
_cell.length_b   1.000
_cell.length_c   1.000
_cell.angle_alpha   90.00
_cell.angle_beta   90.00
_cell.angle_gamma   90.00
#
_symmetry.space_group_name_H-M   'P 1'
#
loop_
_entity.id
_entity.type
_entity.pdbx_description
1 polymer ?
#
loop_
_entity_poly.entity_id
_entity_poly.type
_entity_poly.pdbx_seq_one_letter_code
_entity_poly.pdbx_strand_id
1 'polypeptide(L)'
;MKSDALIGLKPSSQLFAPTANLITVPICEISPRTQHTSDCITNAGEILIFAGGNKGSEPVDDPLVHVFEVKTGKWRTVETHVEENDVPQCRMGHLMLLRPR
;
A
#
# COMPACT_ATOMS: atom_id res chain seq x y z
N MET A 1 -22.54 45.19 -19.90
CA MET A 1 -22.30 44.15 -18.88
C MET A 1 -22.75 42.82 -19.45
N LYS A 2 -21.83 41.94 -19.83
CA LYS A 2 -22.13 40.58 -20.27
C LYS A 2 -21.74 39.65 -19.12
N SER A 3 -22.68 38.80 -18.70
CA SER A 3 -22.50 37.81 -17.66
C SER A 3 -21.85 36.57 -18.26
N ASP A 4 -20.62 36.27 -17.85
CA ASP A 4 -19.96 35.01 -18.20
C ASP A 4 -20.53 33.89 -17.33
N ALA A 5 -21.18 32.92 -17.98
CA ALA A 5 -21.70 31.72 -17.35
C ALA A 5 -20.52 30.81 -16.97
N LEU A 6 -20.41 30.49 -15.67
CA LEU A 6 -19.49 29.48 -15.18
C LEU A 6 -19.92 28.10 -15.70
N ILE A 7 -19.09 27.53 -16.55
CA ILE A 7 -19.29 26.20 -17.14
C ILE A 7 -19.12 25.18 -16.01
N GLY A 8 -20.22 24.57 -15.57
CA GLY A 8 -20.22 23.56 -14.52
C GLY A 8 -19.49 22.30 -14.97
N LEU A 9 -18.21 22.18 -14.60
CA LEU A 9 -17.51 20.90 -14.63
C LEU A 9 -18.09 20.01 -13.53
N LYS A 10 -18.88 19.03 -13.95
CA LYS A 10 -19.42 17.99 -13.07
C LYS A 10 -18.24 17.12 -12.59
N PRO A 11 -17.98 16.97 -11.28
CA PRO A 11 -16.95 16.06 -10.82
C PRO A 11 -17.37 14.64 -11.17
N SER A 12 -16.66 14.01 -12.11
CA SER A 12 -16.80 12.60 -12.42
C SER A 12 -16.16 11.80 -11.29
N SER A 13 -16.93 11.49 -10.25
CA SER A 13 -16.55 10.48 -9.26
C SER A 13 -16.67 9.09 -9.92
N GLN A 14 -15.67 8.71 -10.72
CA GLN A 14 -15.51 7.34 -11.15
C GLN A 14 -14.99 6.54 -9.96
N LEU A 15 -15.92 6.00 -9.18
CA LEU A 15 -15.60 4.96 -8.22
C LEU A 15 -15.28 3.70 -9.02
N PHE A 16 -14.01 3.29 -9.03
CA PHE A 16 -13.61 2.01 -9.59
C PHE A 16 -14.26 0.91 -8.75
N ALA A 17 -15.22 0.19 -9.33
CA ALA A 17 -15.74 -1.02 -8.71
C ALA A 17 -14.58 -2.03 -8.60
N PRO A 18 -14.31 -2.63 -7.42
CA PRO A 18 -13.26 -3.63 -7.31
C PRO A 18 -13.74 -4.88 -8.05
N THR A 19 -13.33 -5.03 -9.31
CA THR A 19 -13.41 -6.31 -9.99
C THR A 19 -12.57 -7.28 -9.16
N ALA A 20 -13.19 -8.37 -8.71
CA ALA A 20 -12.50 -9.42 -7.98
C ALA A 20 -11.45 -10.06 -8.90
N ASN A 21 -10.27 -9.45 -8.92
CA ASN A 21 -9.11 -10.04 -9.54
C ASN A 21 -8.74 -11.24 -8.67
N LEU A 22 -8.96 -12.45 -9.18
CA LEU A 22 -8.32 -13.64 -8.65
C LEU A 22 -6.81 -13.41 -8.80
N ILE A 23 -6.17 -12.94 -7.74
CA ILE A 23 -4.73 -12.78 -7.68
C ILE A 23 -4.16 -14.19 -7.62
N THR A 24 -3.67 -14.69 -8.75
CA THR A 24 -2.80 -15.86 -8.79
C THR A 24 -1.54 -15.48 -8.02
N VAL A 25 -1.52 -15.80 -6.73
CA VAL A 25 -0.40 -15.52 -5.82
C VAL A 25 0.85 -16.17 -6.41
N PRO A 26 1.87 -15.39 -6.83
CA PRO A 26 3.21 -15.93 -6.93
C PRO A 26 3.57 -16.45 -5.54
N ILE A 27 4.14 -17.64 -5.44
CA ILE A 27 4.65 -18.28 -4.23
C ILE A 27 5.68 -17.37 -3.53
N CYS A 28 5.18 -16.39 -2.79
CA CYS A 28 5.89 -15.58 -1.83
C CYS A 28 5.12 -15.78 -0.53
N GLU A 29 5.79 -16.36 0.47
CA GLU A 29 5.25 -16.62 1.82
C GLU A 29 5.03 -15.28 2.56
N ILE A 30 4.14 -14.44 2.05
CA ILE A 30 3.69 -13.22 2.70
C ILE A 30 2.48 -13.59 3.53
N SER A 31 2.57 -13.37 4.84
CA SER A 31 1.44 -13.59 5.74
C SER A 31 0.25 -12.71 5.32
N PRO A 32 -0.99 -13.21 5.41
CA PRO A 32 -2.17 -12.36 5.30
C PRO A 32 -2.05 -11.15 6.23
N ARG A 33 -2.50 -9.98 5.76
CA ARG A 33 -2.47 -8.74 6.56
C ARG A 33 -3.65 -7.83 6.24
N THR A 34 -4.61 -7.76 7.15
CA THR A 34 -5.72 -6.80 7.13
C THR A 34 -5.28 -5.49 7.79
N GLN A 35 -5.94 -4.37 7.47
CA GLN A 35 -5.68 -3.08 8.12
C GLN A 35 -4.19 -2.64 8.10
N HIS A 36 -3.45 -3.07 7.08
CA HIS A 36 -2.08 -2.64 6.86
C HIS A 36 -2.05 -1.21 6.30
N THR A 37 -0.93 -0.52 6.44
CA THR A 37 -0.68 0.71 5.70
C THR A 37 0.04 0.39 4.41
N SER A 38 -0.29 1.13 3.36
CA SER A 38 0.43 1.09 2.11
C SER A 38 0.75 2.50 1.62
N ASP A 39 1.82 2.62 0.86
CA ASP A 39 2.18 3.85 0.15
C ASP A 39 2.70 3.50 -1.25
N CYS A 40 2.50 4.40 -2.20
CA CYS A 40 2.80 4.19 -3.61
C CYS A 40 4.09 4.94 -4.00
N ILE A 41 5.13 4.20 -4.35
CA ILE A 41 6.32 4.74 -5.00
C ILE A 41 6.05 4.82 -6.50
N THR A 42 5.33 5.87 -6.90
CA THR A 42 4.79 6.00 -8.26
C THR A 42 5.88 6.00 -9.34
N ASN A 43 7.04 6.62 -9.09
CA ASN A 43 8.16 6.64 -10.02
C ASN A 43 8.81 5.26 -10.22
N ALA A 44 8.67 4.34 -9.26
CA ALA A 44 9.14 2.96 -9.38
C ALA A 44 8.04 2.01 -9.88
N GLY A 45 6.76 2.41 -9.81
CA GLY A 45 5.64 1.51 -10.10
C GLY A 45 5.47 0.44 -9.02
N GLU A 46 5.68 0.82 -7.77
CA GLU A 46 5.75 -0.07 -6.61
C GLU A 46 4.80 0.39 -5.51
N ILE A 47 4.21 -0.57 -4.80
CA ILE A 47 3.40 -0.32 -3.61
C ILE A 47 4.14 -0.94 -2.43
N LEU A 48 4.50 -0.13 -1.42
CA LEU A 48 4.99 -0.64 -0.14
C LEU A 48 3.81 -1.03 0.75
N ILE A 49 3.99 -2.10 1.51
CA ILE A 49 3.03 -2.61 2.48
C ILE A 49 3.77 -2.93 3.76
N PHE A 50 3.27 -2.43 4.90
CA PHE A 50 3.88 -2.67 6.21
C PHE A 50 2.83 -2.90 7.30
N ALA A 51 3.17 -3.81 8.22
CA ALA A 51 2.39 -4.22 9.38
C ALA A 51 0.90 -4.51 9.06
N GLY A 52 -0.03 -4.19 9.96
CA GLY A 52 -1.41 -4.66 9.91
C GLY A 52 -1.61 -5.94 10.72
N GLY A 53 -2.75 -6.59 10.51
CA GLY A 53 -3.18 -7.74 11.29
C GLY A 53 -3.31 -9.03 10.49
N ASN A 54 -2.69 -10.11 10.98
CA ASN A 54 -2.76 -11.47 10.42
C ASN A 54 -4.21 -11.94 10.18
N LYS A 55 -5.09 -11.69 11.16
CA LYS A 55 -6.52 -12.01 11.08
C LYS A 55 -7.34 -10.95 11.79
N GLY A 56 -8.01 -10.08 11.02
CA GLY A 56 -8.70 -8.93 11.58
C GLY A 56 -7.72 -8.06 12.38
N SER A 57 -8.03 -7.76 13.63
CA SER A 57 -7.18 -6.92 14.47
C SER A 57 -5.99 -7.65 15.12
N GLU A 58 -5.82 -8.96 14.92
CA GLU A 58 -4.67 -9.72 15.44
C GLU A 58 -3.40 -9.27 14.71
N PRO A 59 -2.39 -8.65 15.37
CA PRO A 59 -1.21 -8.11 14.68
C PRO A 59 -0.44 -9.18 13.91
N VAL A 60 0.20 -8.76 12.82
CA VAL A 60 1.26 -9.56 12.20
C VAL A 60 2.49 -9.58 13.13
N ASP A 61 3.14 -10.73 13.26
CA ASP A 61 4.26 -10.97 14.19
C ASP A 61 5.65 -10.87 13.50
N ASP A 62 5.72 -10.15 12.38
CA ASP A 62 6.96 -9.91 11.64
C ASP A 62 7.19 -8.41 11.40
N PRO A 63 8.44 -7.93 11.46
CA PRO A 63 8.79 -6.54 11.15
C PRO A 63 9.05 -6.32 9.65
N LEU A 64 8.57 -7.21 8.77
CA LEU A 64 8.93 -7.18 7.36
C LEU A 64 8.13 -6.12 6.60
N VAL A 65 8.82 -5.48 5.66
CA VAL A 65 8.21 -4.58 4.68
C VAL A 65 8.10 -5.32 3.36
N HIS A 66 6.93 -5.31 2.76
CA HIS A 66 6.70 -5.94 1.46
C HIS A 66 6.53 -4.89 0.36
N VAL A 67 6.92 -5.27 -0.85
CA VAL A 67 6.68 -4.48 -2.05
C VAL A 67 5.95 -5.32 -3.08
N PHE A 68 4.90 -4.74 -3.63
CA PHE A 68 4.23 -5.23 -4.83
C PHE A 68 4.68 -4.41 -6.04
N GLU A 69 5.32 -5.06 -7.00
CA GLU A 69 5.71 -4.46 -8.28
C GLU A 69 4.56 -4.56 -9.28
N VAL A 70 3.97 -3.40 -9.63
CA VAL A 70 2.70 -3.35 -10.37
C VAL A 70 2.83 -3.90 -11.79
N LYS A 71 3.96 -3.65 -12.46
CA LYS A 71 4.17 -4.06 -13.86
C LYS A 71 4.28 -5.58 -14.02
N THR A 72 4.91 -6.24 -13.05
CA THR A 72 5.22 -7.67 -13.12
C THR A 72 4.25 -8.51 -12.29
N GLY A 73 3.46 -7.88 -11.42
CA GLY A 73 2.59 -8.57 -10.48
C GLY A 73 3.35 -9.38 -9.43
N LYS A 74 4.62 -9.05 -9.19
CA LYS A 74 5.49 -9.79 -8.27
C LYS A 74 5.57 -9.13 -6.91
N TRP A 75 5.76 -9.98 -5.92
CA TRP A 75 6.00 -9.60 -4.54
C TRP A 75 7.46 -9.80 -4.17
N ARG A 76 7.97 -8.93 -3.29
CA ARG A 76 9.26 -9.12 -2.61
C ARG A 76 9.23 -8.54 -1.20
N THR A 77 10.06 -9.08 -0.33
CA THR A 77 10.35 -8.48 0.98
C THR A 77 11.56 -7.56 0.85
N VAL A 78 11.48 -6.38 1.48
CA VAL A 78 12.57 -5.42 1.52
C VAL A 78 13.48 -5.76 2.69
N GLU A 79 14.78 -5.86 2.41
CA GLU A 79 15.79 -5.87 3.46
C GLU A 79 15.84 -4.48 4.08
N THR A 80 15.43 -4.38 5.34
CA THR A 80 15.54 -3.14 6.10
C THR A 80 16.97 -3.08 6.65
N HIS A 81 17.77 -2.15 6.13
CA HIS A 81 19.10 -1.86 6.67
C HIS A 81 18.93 -1.05 7.94
N VAL A 82 18.91 -1.74 9.08
CA VAL A 82 18.75 -1.12 10.38
C VAL A 82 19.72 -1.79 11.31
N GLU A 83 20.52 -0.97 11.99
CA GLU A 83 21.19 -1.45 13.20
C GLU A 83 20.12 -2.00 14.14
N GLU A 84 20.46 -3.02 14.93
CA GLU A 84 19.58 -3.99 15.60
C GLU A 84 18.38 -3.41 16.40
N ASN A 85 18.35 -2.08 16.64
CA ASN A 85 17.33 -1.38 17.40
C ASN A 85 16.46 -0.37 16.62
N ASP A 86 16.64 -0.18 15.31
CA ASP A 86 15.86 0.82 14.53
C ASP A 86 14.86 0.18 13.55
N VAL A 87 14.66 -1.14 13.65
CA VAL A 87 13.64 -1.88 12.89
C VAL A 87 12.23 -1.39 13.21
N PRO A 88 11.38 -1.15 12.20
CA PRO A 88 9.96 -0.89 12.40
C PRO A 88 9.29 -2.05 13.14
N GLN A 89 8.93 -1.83 14.40
CA GLN A 89 8.18 -2.81 15.20
C GLN A 89 6.74 -3.00 14.69
N CYS A 90 6.18 -4.18 14.87
CA CYS A 90 4.77 -4.49 14.56
C CYS A 90 3.82 -3.48 15.22
N ARG A 91 2.90 -2.92 14.44
CA ARG A 91 2.00 -1.87 14.92
C ARG A 91 0.70 -1.81 14.12
N MET A 92 -0.39 -1.50 14.82
CA MET A 92 -1.72 -1.27 14.25
C MET A 92 -2.05 0.22 14.25
N GLY A 93 -2.89 0.65 13.30
CA GLY A 93 -3.41 2.03 13.29
C GLY A 93 -2.36 3.11 13.07
N HIS A 94 -1.25 2.78 12.42
CA HIS A 94 -0.18 3.72 12.11
C HIS A 94 -0.36 4.35 10.73
N LEU A 95 0.50 5.31 10.38
CA LEU A 95 0.61 5.89 9.04
C LEU A 95 2.04 5.73 8.55
N MET A 96 2.19 5.37 7.27
CA MET A 96 3.47 5.40 6.56
C MET A 96 3.48 6.62 5.65
N LEU A 97 4.60 7.33 5.61
CA LEU A 97 4.82 8.47 4.72
C LEU A 97 6.11 8.25 3.94
N LEU A 98 5.99 8.14 2.61
CA LEU A 98 7.14 8.16 1.73
C LEU A 98 7.79 9.55 1.78
N ARG A 99 9.09 9.58 2.09
CA ARG A 99 9.90 10.78 1.92
C ARG A 99 10.39 10.83 0.47
N PRO A 100 9.95 11.80 -0.35
CA PRO A 100 10.53 12.01 -1.67
C PRO A 100 12.02 12.34 -1.55
N ARG A 101 12.83 11.82 -2.47
CA ARG A 101 14.22 12.25 -2.62
C ARG A 101 14.31 13.47 -3.53
#